data_AF-A0A3E3E6R6-F1
#
_entry.id   AF-A0A3E3E6R6-F1
#
_cell.length_a   1.000
_cell.length_b   1.000
_cell.length_c   1.000
_cell.angle_alpha   90.00
_cell.angle_beta   90.00
_cell.angle_gamma   90.00
#
_symmetry.space_group_name_H-M   'P 1'
#
loop_
_entity.id
_entity.type
_entity.pdbx_description
1 polymer ?
#
loop_
_entity_poly.entity_id
_entity_poly.type
_entity_poly.pdbx_seq_one_letter_code
_entity_poly.pdbx_strand_id
1 'polypeptide(L)'
;MILTNEFLRRESIKRDISNASETRILNENYTVFSKKESYDLFISHSFLDKKLILTLIDLFNNAGYSVYVDWINDKNLDRNNVSPKTANVIKNRISNCKGLSYIATRNIVNSKWCPWELGLADGMLNGKSCILPVMEESSTFKGLEYLGLYPYIEYEKISGKSTYEFWVIDQGDSSRYASLKSWLNGAALERH
;
A
#
# COMPACT_ATOMS: atom_id res chain seq x y z
N MET A 1 3.24 14.32 0.23
CA MET A 1 2.02 14.69 -0.47
C MET A 1 1.13 13.49 -0.50
N ILE A 2 -0.16 13.74 -0.34
CA ILE A 2 -1.19 12.75 -0.63
C ILE A 2 -1.18 12.50 -2.14
N LEU A 3 -1.24 11.22 -2.52
CA LEU A 3 -1.27 10.83 -3.93
C LEU A 3 -2.61 11.20 -4.54
N THR A 4 -2.60 11.56 -5.83
CA THR A 4 -3.82 11.76 -6.61
C THR A 4 -3.87 10.83 -7.81
N ASN A 5 -5.07 10.60 -8.33
CA ASN A 5 -5.26 9.86 -9.59
C ASN A 5 -4.49 10.51 -10.74
N GLU A 6 -4.49 11.84 -10.81
CA GLU A 6 -3.73 12.59 -11.81
C GLU A 6 -2.23 12.36 -11.68
N PHE A 7 -1.69 12.42 -10.45
CA PHE A 7 -0.28 12.17 -10.18
C PHE A 7 0.13 10.77 -10.65
N LEU A 8 -0.62 9.74 -10.26
CA LEU A 8 -0.32 8.36 -10.63
C LEU A 8 -0.45 8.14 -12.14
N ARG A 9 -1.45 8.75 -12.79
CA ARG A 9 -1.56 8.71 -14.25
C ARG A 9 -0.36 9.35 -14.93
N ARG A 10 0.11 10.50 -14.44
CA ARG A 10 1.30 11.18 -14.97
C ARG A 10 2.57 10.33 -14.80
N GLU A 11 2.76 9.74 -13.62
CA GLU A 11 3.90 8.84 -13.38
C GLU A 11 3.81 7.59 -14.27
N SER A 12 2.61 7.04 -14.50
CA SER A 12 2.43 5.91 -15.41
C SER A 12 2.85 6.23 -16.85
N ILE A 13 2.53 7.44 -17.34
CA ILE A 13 2.92 7.87 -18.69
C ILE A 13 4.43 8.11 -18.76
N LYS A 14 4.96 8.84 -17.77
CA LYS A 14 6.39 9.18 -17.70
C LYS A 14 7.30 7.96 -17.64
N ARG A 15 6.82 6.88 -17.02
CA ARG A 15 7.56 5.62 -16.79
C ARG A 15 7.18 4.50 -17.75
N ASP A 16 6.35 4.80 -18.75
CA ASP A 16 5.81 3.83 -19.72
C ASP A 16 5.19 2.59 -19.04
N ILE A 17 4.39 2.83 -18.01
CA ILE A 17 3.70 1.79 -17.25
C ILE A 17 2.37 1.46 -17.93
N SER A 18 2.28 0.22 -18.38
CA SER A 18 1.10 -0.37 -19.00
C SER A 18 0.97 -1.85 -18.59
N ASN A 19 -0.03 -2.55 -19.13
CA ASN A 19 -0.13 -4.00 -18.91
C ASN A 19 1.10 -4.74 -19.45
N ALA A 20 1.76 -4.21 -20.49
CA ALA A 20 2.97 -4.83 -21.05
C ALA A 20 4.18 -4.72 -20.10
N SER A 21 4.20 -3.74 -19.19
CA SER A 21 5.26 -3.59 -18.19
C SER A 21 5.04 -4.42 -16.93
N GLU A 22 3.91 -5.12 -16.78
CA GLU A 22 3.57 -5.93 -15.58
C GLU A 22 4.75 -6.82 -15.19
N THR A 23 5.19 -7.72 -16.08
CA THR A 23 6.29 -8.66 -15.80
C THR A 23 7.56 -7.96 -15.32
N ARG A 24 7.93 -6.82 -15.91
CA ARG A 24 9.11 -6.04 -15.51
C ARG A 24 8.98 -5.54 -14.07
N ILE A 25 7.86 -4.88 -13.76
CA ILE A 25 7.58 -4.32 -12.42
C ILE A 25 7.55 -5.42 -11.36
N LEU A 26 7.03 -6.60 -11.70
CA LEU A 26 7.00 -7.74 -10.79
C LEU A 26 8.38 -8.34 -10.54
N ASN A 27 9.22 -8.41 -11.57
CA ASN A 27 10.60 -8.86 -11.41
C ASN A 27 11.41 -7.87 -10.56
N GLU A 28 11.16 -6.57 -10.71
CA GLU A 28 11.74 -5.53 -9.86
C GLU A 28 11.28 -5.69 -8.40
N ASN A 29 9.98 -5.90 -8.16
CA ASN A 29 9.43 -6.16 -6.83
C ASN A 29 10.04 -7.43 -6.20
N TYR A 30 10.18 -8.50 -6.98
CA TYR A 30 10.85 -9.72 -6.53
C TYR A 30 12.33 -9.48 -6.20
N THR A 31 13.02 -8.63 -6.97
CA THR A 31 14.42 -8.26 -6.70
C THR A 31 14.57 -7.44 -5.41
N VAL A 32 13.56 -6.63 -5.07
CA VAL A 32 13.50 -5.93 -3.77
C VAL A 32 13.20 -6.92 -2.65
N PHE A 33 12.28 -7.85 -2.87
CA PHE A 33 11.87 -8.89 -1.91
C PHE A 33 12.97 -9.90 -1.61
N SER A 34 13.73 -10.36 -2.61
CA SER A 34 14.73 -11.44 -2.47
C SER A 34 15.86 -11.15 -1.48
N LYS A 35 15.97 -9.89 -1.04
CA LYS A 35 16.90 -9.40 -0.02
C LYS A 35 16.28 -9.37 1.39
N LYS A 36 15.08 -9.92 1.56
CA LYS A 36 14.24 -9.82 2.77
C LYS A 36 13.60 -11.16 3.08
N GLU A 37 13.27 -11.37 4.35
CA GLU A 37 12.59 -12.59 4.83
C GLU A 37 11.07 -12.56 4.59
N SER A 38 10.50 -11.35 4.49
CA SER A 38 9.07 -11.09 4.35
C SER A 38 8.83 -9.89 3.43
N TYR A 39 7.62 -9.77 2.89
CA TYR A 39 7.21 -8.55 2.20
C TYR A 39 7.10 -7.40 3.21
N ASP A 40 7.35 -6.16 2.79
CA ASP A 40 7.15 -5.02 3.67
C ASP A 40 5.66 -4.72 3.86
N LEU A 41 4.88 -4.78 2.78
CA LEU A 41 3.45 -4.47 2.82
C LEU A 41 2.61 -5.49 2.06
N PHE A 42 1.49 -5.87 2.66
CA PHE A 42 0.33 -6.36 1.92
C PHE A 42 -0.46 -5.17 1.37
N ILE A 43 -0.81 -5.18 0.08
CA ILE A 43 -1.57 -4.09 -0.56
C ILE A 43 -3.04 -4.46 -0.69
N SER A 44 -3.86 -3.95 0.22
CA SER A 44 -5.32 -4.12 0.18
C SER A 44 -5.95 -3.05 -0.71
N HIS A 45 -6.59 -3.45 -1.80
CA HIS A 45 -7.07 -2.53 -2.83
C HIS A 45 -8.28 -3.06 -3.60
N SER A 46 -9.01 -2.17 -4.28
CA SER A 46 -10.08 -2.59 -5.19
C SER A 46 -9.49 -3.17 -6.48
N PHE A 47 -9.97 -4.33 -6.91
CA PHE A 47 -9.53 -4.93 -8.18
C PHE A 47 -9.78 -4.03 -9.40
N LEU A 48 -10.77 -3.13 -9.32
CA LEU A 48 -11.04 -2.12 -10.35
C LEU A 48 -9.85 -1.15 -10.56
N ASP A 49 -8.97 -1.01 -9.56
CA ASP A 49 -7.81 -0.13 -9.59
C ASP A 49 -6.53 -0.80 -10.09
N LYS A 50 -6.60 -2.03 -10.64
CA LYS A 50 -5.41 -2.83 -11.02
C LYS A 50 -4.32 -2.08 -11.80
N LYS A 51 -4.70 -1.19 -12.74
CA LYS A 51 -3.75 -0.40 -13.53
C LYS A 51 -3.02 0.65 -12.68
N LEU A 52 -3.76 1.30 -11.78
CA LEU A 52 -3.21 2.27 -10.83
C LEU A 52 -2.27 1.57 -9.85
N ILE A 53 -2.63 0.36 -9.42
CA ILE A 53 -1.84 -0.46 -8.51
C ILE A 53 -0.50 -0.85 -9.11
N LEU A 54 -0.42 -1.16 -10.41
CA LEU A 54 0.88 -1.38 -11.08
C LEU A 54 1.82 -0.17 -10.96
N THR A 55 1.27 1.05 -11.05
CA THR A 55 2.06 2.27 -10.86
C THR A 55 2.51 2.42 -9.40
N LEU A 56 1.63 2.11 -8.44
CA LEU A 56 2.00 2.14 -7.02
C LEU A 56 3.10 1.12 -6.68
N ILE A 57 3.05 -0.09 -7.23
CA ILE A 57 4.11 -1.10 -7.05
C ILE A 57 5.45 -0.54 -7.55
N ASP A 58 5.49 0.09 -8.72
CA ASP A 58 6.70 0.74 -9.24
C ASP A 58 7.22 1.83 -8.29
N LEU A 59 6.35 2.66 -7.73
CA LEU A 59 6.75 3.68 -6.73
C LEU A 59 7.31 3.04 -5.45
N PHE A 60 6.66 1.99 -4.93
CA PHE A 60 7.15 1.24 -3.76
C PHE A 60 8.53 0.61 -4.03
N ASN A 61 8.70 -0.05 -5.17
CA ASN A 61 9.96 -0.66 -5.56
C ASN A 61 11.09 0.37 -5.63
N ASN A 62 10.83 1.54 -6.24
CA ASN A 62 11.80 2.63 -6.35
C ASN A 62 12.15 3.26 -5.00
N ALA A 63 11.23 3.24 -4.04
CA ALA A 63 11.50 3.62 -2.64
C ALA A 63 12.12 2.46 -1.82
N GLY A 64 12.33 1.28 -2.41
CA GLY A 64 12.98 0.13 -1.79
C GLY A 64 12.08 -0.79 -0.96
N TYR A 65 10.76 -0.69 -1.14
CA TYR A 65 9.77 -1.55 -0.51
C TYR A 65 9.34 -2.69 -1.44
N SER A 66 9.27 -3.90 -0.89
CA SER A 66 8.63 -5.04 -1.55
C SER A 66 7.19 -5.13 -1.09
N VAL A 67 6.30 -5.37 -2.04
CA VAL A 67 4.86 -5.40 -1.79
C VAL A 67 4.26 -6.70 -2.29
N TYR A 68 3.32 -7.23 -1.52
CA TYR A 68 2.51 -8.37 -1.92
C TYR A 68 1.14 -7.88 -2.42
N VAL A 69 0.74 -8.33 -3.62
CA VAL A 69 -0.53 -7.99 -4.25
C VAL A 69 -1.22 -9.27 -4.70
N ASP A 70 -2.34 -9.58 -4.06
CA ASP A 70 -3.06 -10.83 -4.19
C ASP A 70 -3.36 -11.28 -5.65
N TRP A 71 -3.74 -10.41 -6.60
CA TRP A 71 -4.13 -10.86 -7.97
C TRP A 71 -2.92 -11.13 -8.84
N ILE A 72 -1.80 -10.56 -8.44
CA ILE A 72 -0.54 -10.69 -9.12
C ILE A 72 0.15 -11.95 -8.63
N ASN A 73 0.24 -12.10 -7.32
CA ASN A 73 0.98 -13.16 -6.66
C ASN A 73 0.20 -14.49 -6.61
N ASP A 74 -1.13 -14.44 -6.56
CA ASP A 74 -1.98 -15.63 -6.50
C ASP A 74 -3.09 -15.54 -7.58
N LYS A 75 -2.69 -15.64 -8.86
CA LYS A 75 -3.59 -15.56 -10.05
C LYS A 75 -4.75 -16.56 -10.03
N ASN A 76 -4.62 -17.65 -9.27
CA ASN A 76 -5.64 -18.69 -9.13
C ASN A 76 -6.66 -18.41 -8.02
N LEU A 77 -6.50 -17.31 -7.27
CA LEU A 77 -7.41 -16.93 -6.19
C LEU A 77 -8.65 -16.27 -6.80
N ASP A 78 -9.76 -17.02 -6.86
CA ASP A 78 -11.05 -16.50 -7.30
C ASP A 78 -11.62 -15.52 -6.27
N ARG A 79 -11.61 -14.23 -6.61
CA ARG A 79 -12.08 -13.13 -5.76
C ARG A 79 -13.58 -13.00 -5.72
N ASN A 80 -14.26 -13.50 -6.75
CA ASN A 80 -15.71 -13.48 -6.83
C ASN A 80 -16.29 -14.61 -5.96
N ASN A 81 -15.48 -15.58 -5.56
CA ASN A 81 -15.86 -16.71 -4.73
C ASN A 81 -15.19 -16.64 -3.34
N VAL A 82 -15.88 -15.96 -2.42
CA VAL A 82 -15.48 -15.86 -1.02
C VAL A 82 -15.77 -17.18 -0.33
N SER A 83 -14.72 -17.97 -0.09
CA SER A 83 -14.78 -19.22 0.65
C SER A 83 -13.83 -19.18 1.84
N PRO A 84 -14.05 -19.99 2.89
CA PRO A 84 -13.09 -20.14 3.98
C PRO A 84 -11.68 -20.50 3.49
N LYS A 85 -11.57 -21.21 2.36
CA LYS A 85 -10.29 -21.57 1.74
C LYS A 85 -9.55 -20.34 1.20
N THR A 86 -10.23 -19.47 0.43
CA THR A 86 -9.61 -18.25 -0.11
C THR A 86 -9.27 -17.26 1.00
N ALA A 87 -10.13 -17.14 2.01
CA ALA A 87 -9.84 -16.34 3.21
C ALA A 87 -8.62 -16.84 3.99
N ASN A 88 -8.45 -18.16 4.14
CA ASN A 88 -7.30 -18.74 4.81
C ASN A 88 -5.98 -18.50 4.04
N VAL A 89 -6.03 -18.52 2.70
CA VAL A 89 -4.87 -18.14 1.88
C VAL A 89 -4.48 -16.69 2.15
N ILE A 90 -5.42 -15.75 2.05
CA ILE A 90 -5.16 -14.32 2.29
C ILE A 90 -4.63 -14.08 3.70
N LYS A 91 -5.22 -14.72 4.72
CA LYS A 91 -4.72 -14.67 6.10
C LYS A 91 -3.25 -15.07 6.21
N ASN A 92 -2.87 -16.18 5.59
CA ASN A 92 -1.47 -16.63 5.58
C ASN A 92 -0.56 -15.70 4.77
N ARG A 93 -1.05 -15.00 3.75
CA ARG A 93 -0.26 -14.02 3.00
C ARG A 93 -0.02 -12.75 3.82
N ILE A 94 -1.06 -12.27 4.50
CA ILE A 94 -0.96 -11.14 5.43
C ILE A 94 0.06 -11.43 6.53
N SER A 95 0.05 -12.62 7.14
CA SER A 95 1.02 -12.98 8.19
C SER A 95 2.48 -13.00 7.73
N ASN A 96 2.73 -13.07 6.42
CA ASN A 96 4.07 -13.03 5.82
C ASN A 96 4.47 -11.62 5.35
N CYS A 97 3.76 -10.58 5.81
CA CYS A 97 4.06 -9.18 5.55
C CYS A 97 4.39 -8.46 6.86
N LYS A 98 5.19 -7.39 6.82
CA LYS A 98 5.49 -6.56 8.01
C LYS A 98 4.36 -5.62 8.38
N GLY A 99 3.56 -5.21 7.39
CA GLY A 99 2.40 -4.36 7.56
C GLY A 99 1.40 -4.51 6.43
N LEU A 100 0.32 -3.73 6.50
CA LEU A 100 -0.69 -3.62 5.46
C LEU A 100 -0.88 -2.15 5.09
N SER A 101 -0.97 -1.89 3.78
CA SER A 101 -1.38 -0.60 3.23
C SER A 101 -2.74 -0.75 2.56
N TYR A 102 -3.72 -0.01 3.08
CA TYR A 102 -5.08 0.06 2.54
C TYR A 102 -5.16 1.21 1.54
N ILE A 103 -5.36 0.90 0.26
CA ILE A 103 -5.31 1.89 -0.82
C ILE A 103 -6.69 2.56 -0.94
N ALA A 104 -6.88 3.67 -0.23
CA ALA A 104 -8.15 4.37 -0.16
C ALA A 104 -8.41 5.18 -1.44
N THR A 105 -8.99 4.51 -2.45
CA THR A 105 -9.53 5.09 -3.68
C THR A 105 -11.06 5.23 -3.59
N ARG A 106 -11.69 5.88 -4.57
CA ARG A 106 -13.15 5.87 -4.72
C ARG A 106 -13.74 4.47 -4.95
N ASN A 107 -12.97 3.55 -5.54
CA ASN A 107 -13.45 2.21 -5.89
C ASN A 107 -13.38 1.21 -4.72
N ILE A 108 -12.64 1.53 -3.64
CA ILE A 108 -12.44 0.59 -2.53
C ILE A 108 -13.71 0.34 -1.71
N VAL A 109 -14.65 1.30 -1.69
CA VAL A 109 -15.95 1.17 -1.01
C VAL A 109 -16.80 0.01 -1.54
N ASN A 110 -16.53 -0.44 -2.77
CA ASN A 110 -17.23 -1.56 -3.39
C ASN A 110 -16.61 -2.92 -3.01
N SER A 111 -15.46 -2.94 -2.35
CA SER A 111 -14.76 -4.16 -1.95
C SER A 111 -15.19 -4.61 -0.56
N LYS A 112 -15.82 -5.79 -0.49
CA LYS A 112 -16.12 -6.45 0.79
C LYS A 112 -14.86 -7.02 1.46
N TRP A 113 -13.81 -7.28 0.70
CA TRP A 113 -12.56 -7.87 1.21
C TRP A 113 -11.69 -6.86 1.93
N CYS A 114 -11.53 -5.64 1.39
CA CYS A 114 -10.55 -4.70 1.90
C CYS A 114 -10.78 -4.30 3.38
N PRO A 115 -12.02 -4.00 3.83
CA PRO A 115 -12.28 -3.74 5.25
C PRO A 115 -11.95 -4.94 6.15
N TRP A 116 -12.22 -6.16 5.68
CA TRP A 116 -11.90 -7.39 6.41
C TRP A 116 -10.39 -7.63 6.48
N GLU A 117 -9.67 -7.45 5.38
CA GLU A 117 -8.21 -7.52 5.33
C GLU A 117 -7.56 -6.51 6.26
N LEU A 118 -8.07 -5.28 6.30
CA LEU A 118 -7.58 -4.23 7.18
C LEU A 118 -7.71 -4.63 8.66
N GLY A 119 -8.90 -5.03 9.10
CA GLY A 119 -9.11 -5.44 10.50
C GLY A 119 -8.32 -6.70 10.88
N LEU A 120 -8.20 -7.65 9.94
CA LEU A 120 -7.40 -8.86 10.15
C LEU A 120 -5.90 -8.54 10.30
N ALA A 121 -5.36 -7.72 9.41
CA ALA A 121 -3.96 -7.32 9.44
C ALA A 121 -3.64 -6.45 10.66
N ASP A 122 -4.55 -5.55 11.05
CA ASP A 122 -4.38 -4.69 12.21
C ASP A 122 -4.13 -5.52 13.48
N GLY A 123 -4.94 -6.56 13.70
CA GLY A 123 -4.75 -7.50 14.80
C GLY A 123 -3.52 -8.40 14.65
N MET A 124 -3.21 -8.88 13.44
CA MET A 124 -2.13 -9.85 13.21
C MET A 124 -0.74 -9.21 13.17
N LEU A 125 -0.65 -7.95 12.74
CA LEU A 125 0.60 -7.24 12.47
C LEU A 125 0.89 -6.18 13.54
N ASN A 126 0.36 -6.35 14.76
CA ASN A 126 0.57 -5.43 15.89
C ASN A 126 0.27 -3.96 15.56
N GLY A 127 -0.85 -3.71 14.89
CA GLY A 127 -1.26 -2.36 14.50
C GLY A 127 -0.47 -1.75 13.33
N LYS A 128 0.35 -2.54 12.61
CA LYS A 128 1.08 -2.08 11.42
C LYS A 128 0.20 -2.05 10.17
N SER A 129 -0.95 -1.42 10.31
CA SER A 129 -1.88 -1.11 9.22
C SER A 129 -1.98 0.40 9.02
N CYS A 130 -1.97 0.83 7.77
CA CYS A 130 -1.94 2.24 7.40
C CYS A 130 -2.77 2.49 6.14
N ILE A 131 -3.22 3.73 5.96
CA ILE A 131 -4.00 4.14 4.79
C ILE A 131 -3.09 4.80 3.78
N LEU A 132 -3.09 4.36 2.52
CA LEU A 132 -2.54 5.14 1.42
C LEU A 132 -3.70 5.82 0.68
N PRO A 133 -4.00 7.09 0.99
CA PRO A 133 -5.04 7.82 0.28
C PRO A 133 -4.62 8.12 -1.16
N VAL A 134 -5.53 7.84 -2.10
CA VAL A 134 -5.40 8.23 -3.50
C VAL A 134 -6.64 9.04 -3.88
N MET A 135 -6.48 10.36 -3.88
CA MET A 135 -7.59 11.31 -4.01
C MET A 135 -7.82 11.69 -5.49
N GLU A 136 -9.04 12.12 -5.83
CA GLU A 136 -9.31 12.70 -7.17
C GLU A 136 -8.62 14.07 -7.32
N GLU A 137 -8.70 14.89 -6.27
CA GLU A 137 -8.15 16.24 -6.23
C GLU A 137 -7.21 16.39 -5.03
N SER A 138 -6.26 17.34 -5.13
CA SER A 138 -5.34 17.70 -4.05
C SER A 138 -6.11 18.28 -2.87
N SER A 139 -6.45 17.41 -1.92
CA SER A 139 -7.21 17.72 -0.71
C SER A 139 -6.58 17.05 0.50
N THR A 140 -6.89 17.54 1.70
CA THR A 140 -6.46 16.92 2.94
C THR A 140 -7.22 15.61 3.16
N PHE A 141 -6.50 14.50 3.34
CA PHE A 141 -7.11 13.24 3.71
C PHE A 141 -7.56 13.31 5.18
N LYS A 142 -8.87 13.34 5.39
CA LYS A 142 -9.49 13.08 6.69
C LYS A 142 -10.02 11.67 6.64
N GLY A 143 -9.43 10.75 7.40
CA GLY A 143 -9.89 9.36 7.46
C GLY A 143 -11.39 9.31 7.71
N LEU A 144 -12.14 8.74 6.76
CA LEU A 144 -13.59 8.61 6.86
C LEU A 144 -13.92 7.44 7.79
N GLU A 145 -14.89 7.64 8.67
CA GLU A 145 -15.40 6.59 9.57
C GLU A 145 -14.28 5.92 10.39
N TYR A 146 -14.18 4.60 10.35
CA TYR A 146 -13.18 3.84 11.09
C TYR A 146 -11.77 3.96 10.51
N LEU A 147 -11.61 4.45 9.26
CA LEU A 147 -10.28 4.63 8.67
C LEU A 147 -9.45 5.69 9.41
N GLY A 148 -10.12 6.62 10.12
CA GLY A 148 -9.46 7.62 10.96
C GLY A 148 -8.71 7.06 12.17
N LEU A 149 -8.84 5.76 12.46
CA LEU A 149 -8.05 5.08 13.50
C LEU A 149 -6.60 4.82 13.07
N TYR A 150 -6.34 4.80 11.77
CA TYR A 150 -5.08 4.39 11.20
C TYR A 150 -4.26 5.62 10.78
N PRO A 151 -2.92 5.58 10.92
CA PRO A 151 -2.09 6.59 10.31
C PRO A 151 -2.19 6.50 8.78
N TYR A 152 -1.97 7.62 8.11
CA TYR A 152 -1.99 7.67 6.65
C TYR A 152 -0.58 7.85 6.10
N ILE A 153 -0.39 7.47 4.84
CA ILE A 153 0.89 7.56 4.16
C ILE A 153 0.88 8.72 3.17
N GLU A 154 1.96 9.48 3.19
CA GLU A 154 2.31 10.42 2.13
C GLU A 154 3.55 9.97 1.37
N TYR A 155 3.64 10.35 0.10
CA TYR A 155 4.81 10.13 -0.73
C TYR A 155 5.54 11.46 -0.92
N GLU A 156 6.80 11.56 -0.48
CA GLU A 156 7.57 12.80 -0.56
C GLU A 156 9.00 12.60 -0.98
N LYS A 157 9.55 13.64 -1.61
CA LYS A 157 10.97 13.67 -1.95
C LYS A 157 11.79 13.85 -0.68
N ILE A 158 12.83 13.03 -0.49
CA ILE A 158 13.74 13.18 0.64
C ILE A 158 14.57 14.45 0.45
N SER A 159 14.59 15.33 1.45
CA SER A 159 15.35 16.58 1.40
C SER A 159 16.83 16.32 1.05
N GLY A 160 17.34 17.08 0.07
CA GLY A 160 18.72 16.94 -0.42
C GLY A 160 19.00 15.69 -1.28
N LYS A 161 18.00 14.84 -1.57
CA LYS A 161 18.17 13.65 -2.43
C LYS A 161 17.25 13.70 -3.65
N SER A 162 17.57 12.92 -4.68
CA SER A 162 16.70 12.72 -5.86
C SER A 162 15.62 11.67 -5.64
N THR A 163 15.69 10.93 -4.53
CA THR A 163 14.80 9.80 -4.20
C THR A 163 13.60 10.25 -3.38
N TYR A 164 12.53 9.47 -3.46
CA TYR A 164 11.31 9.65 -2.69
C TYR A 164 11.19 8.59 -1.59
N GLU A 165 10.35 8.87 -0.62
CA GLU A 165 10.05 8.04 0.53
C GLU A 165 8.55 8.08 0.83
N PHE A 166 8.05 7.00 1.42
CA PHE A 166 6.73 6.93 2.02
C PHE A 166 6.84 7.27 3.52
N TRP A 167 6.07 8.25 3.96
CA TRP A 167 6.04 8.74 5.34
C TRP A 167 4.72 8.36 5.96
N VAL A 168 4.77 7.71 7.12
CA VAL A 168 3.60 7.39 7.93
C VAL A 168 3.34 8.57 8.84
N ILE A 169 2.14 9.15 8.75
CA ILE A 169 1.74 10.37 9.44
C ILE A 169 0.55 10.07 10.35
N ASP A 170 0.62 10.58 11.58
CA ASP A 170 -0.46 10.48 12.56
C ASP A 170 -1.69 11.27 12.08
N GLN A 171 -2.87 10.65 12.17
CA GLN A 171 -4.12 11.23 11.68
C GLN A 171 -4.57 12.45 12.51
N GLY A 172 -4.20 12.52 13.79
CA GLY A 172 -4.59 13.58 14.72
C GLY A 172 -3.55 14.69 14.91
N ASP A 173 -2.29 14.42 14.59
CA ASP A 173 -1.17 15.38 14.70
C ASP A 173 -0.17 15.16 13.57
N SER A 174 -0.29 15.93 12.47
CA SER A 174 0.57 15.77 11.30
C SER A 174 2.05 16.11 11.54
N SER A 175 2.40 16.69 12.69
CA SER A 175 3.81 16.85 13.10
C SER A 175 4.43 15.53 13.54
N ARG A 176 3.60 14.52 13.87
CA ARG A 176 4.03 13.19 14.26
C ARG A 176 4.12 12.28 13.06
N TYR A 177 5.35 11.97 12.64
CA TYR A 177 5.56 11.09 11.49
C TYR A 177 6.83 10.25 11.63
N ALA A 178 6.95 9.23 10.79
CA ALA A 178 8.15 8.42 10.66
C ALA A 178 8.27 7.90 9.21
N SER A 179 9.47 7.53 8.77
CA SER A 179 9.57 6.82 7.48
C SER A 179 8.86 5.48 7.58
N LEU A 180 8.20 5.05 6.51
CA LEU A 180 7.47 3.79 6.47
C LEU A 180 8.37 2.62 6.89
N LYS A 181 9.62 2.60 6.42
CA LYS A 181 10.62 1.60 6.82
C LYS A 181 10.84 1.57 8.33
N SER A 182 11.06 2.72 8.97
CA SER A 182 11.29 2.75 10.43
C SER A 182 10.04 2.29 11.20
N TRP A 183 8.86 2.76 10.78
CA TRP A 183 7.59 2.40 11.39
C TRP A 183 7.28 0.90 11.27
N LEU A 184 7.48 0.29 10.10
CA LEU A 184 7.32 -1.16 9.90
C LEU A 184 8.29 -2.00 10.75
N ASN A 185 9.44 -1.43 11.14
CA ASN A 185 10.39 -2.09 12.04
C ASN A 185 10.21 -1.68 13.51
N GLY A 186 9.05 -1.11 13.87
CA GLY A 186 8.66 -0.88 15.27
C GLY A 186 8.86 0.54 15.80
N ALA A 187 9.37 1.49 15.00
CA ALA A 187 9.47 2.88 15.42
C ALA A 187 8.08 3.49 15.68
N ALA A 188 8.01 4.39 16.66
CA ALA A 188 6.84 5.21 16.92
C ALA A 188 6.82 6.43 15.99
N LEU A 189 5.66 7.09 15.91
CA LEU A 189 5.54 8.38 15.23
C LEU A 189 5.95 9.50 16.18
N GLU A 190 7.00 10.23 15.81
CA GLU A 190 7.64 11.27 16.63
C GLU A 190 7.38 12.66 16.05
N ARG A 191 7.38 13.67 16.92
CA ARG A 191 7.23 15.07 16.50
C ARG A 191 8.51 15.59 15.87
N HIS A 192 8.38 16.25 14.72
CA HIS A 192 9.47 16.89 14.00
C HIS A 192 9.18 18.35 13.66
#